data_AF-A0A437UFB4-F1
#
_entry.id   AF-A0A437UFB4-F1
#
_cell.length_a   1.000
_cell.length_b   1.000
_cell.length_c   1.000
_cell.angle_alpha   90.00
_cell.angle_beta   90.00
_cell.angle_gamma   90.00
#
_symmetry.space_group_name_H-M   'P 1'
#
loop_
_entity.id
_entity.type
_entity.pdbx_description
1 polymer ?
#
loop_
_entity_poly.entity_id
_entity_poly.type
_entity_poly.pdbx_seq_one_letter_code
_entity_poly.pdbx_strand_id
1 'polypeptide(L)'
;MQEQSVMEIIKWFIGLIMIMTMVSIGLFCVQLQDINTFKQQVNYQIERKGGLTTEAVEAIDKYSATNYDGRFTIESDQLNQKVSYGEEIDYTIKATIPIQILPLPDVALSFNGNSVSQIR
;
A
#
# COMPACT_ATOMS: atom_id res chain seq x y z
N MET A 1 -44.89 12.78 20.52
CA MET A 1 -44.05 11.84 21.32
C MET A 1 -43.37 10.82 20.43
N GLN A 2 -44.10 10.01 19.65
CA GLN A 2 -43.50 8.97 18.80
C GLN A 2 -42.61 9.52 17.67
N GLU A 3 -43.03 10.59 16.99
CA GLU A 3 -42.23 11.26 15.95
C GLU A 3 -40.92 11.87 16.48
N GLN A 4 -40.93 12.37 17.72
CA GLN A 4 -39.74 12.92 18.37
C GLN A 4 -38.74 11.81 18.69
N SER A 5 -39.21 10.68 19.23
CA SER A 5 -38.35 9.51 19.48
C SER A 5 -37.75 8.93 18.20
N VAL A 6 -38.51 8.89 17.11
CA VAL A 6 -38.00 8.45 15.79
C VAL A 6 -36.91 9.40 15.29
N MET A 7 -37.11 10.72 15.40
CA MET A 7 -36.11 11.72 15.00
C MET A 7 -34.81 11.61 15.82
N GLU A 8 -34.91 11.35 17.12
CA GLU A 8 -33.74 11.16 17.99
C GLU A 8 -32.94 9.91 17.59
N ILE A 9 -33.61 8.78 17.32
CA ILE A 9 -32.95 7.55 16.86
C ILE A 9 -32.21 7.78 15.54
N ILE A 10 -32.84 8.48 14.58
CA ILE A 10 -32.20 8.80 13.29
C ILE A 10 -30.94 9.65 13.50
N LYS A 11 -30.98 10.65 14.40
CA LYS A 11 -29.81 11.48 14.70
C LYS A 11 -28.65 10.64 15.27
N TRP A 12 -28.93 9.74 16.21
CA TRP A 12 -27.93 8.84 16.77
C TRP A 12 -27.35 7.91 15.70
N PHE A 13 -28.19 7.37 14.83
CA PHE A 13 -27.75 6.52 13.73
C PHE A 13 -26.82 7.26 12.76
N ILE A 14 -27.18 8.48 12.33
CA ILE A 14 -26.33 9.31 11.47
C ILE A 14 -25.02 9.66 12.18
N GLY A 15 -25.08 10.03 13.47
CA GLY A 15 -23.89 10.31 14.27
C GLY A 15 -22.93 9.12 14.32
N LEU A 16 -23.45 7.91 14.53
CA LEU A 16 -22.66 6.68 14.56
C LEU A 16 -22.04 6.38 13.19
N ILE A 17 -22.78 6.56 12.09
CA ILE A 17 -22.21 6.45 10.73
C ILE A 17 -21.08 7.44 10.51
N MET A 18 -21.24 8.71 10.91
CA MET A 18 -20.19 9.72 10.76
C MET A 18 -18.91 9.33 11.54
N ILE A 19 -19.06 8.83 12.76
CA ILE A 19 -17.92 8.35 13.57
C ILE A 19 -17.24 7.18 12.87
N MET A 20 -17.99 6.17 12.41
CA MET A 20 -17.42 5.02 11.68
C MET A 20 -16.67 5.46 10.43
N THR A 21 -17.21 6.42 9.67
CA THR A 21 -16.56 6.98 8.49
C THR A 21 -15.25 7.69 8.86
N MET A 22 -15.22 8.49 9.92
CA MET A 22 -13.99 9.14 10.38
C MET A 22 -12.91 8.13 10.77
N VAL A 23 -13.28 7.06 11.49
CA VAL A 23 -12.35 5.99 11.84
C VAL A 23 -11.84 5.27 10.59
N SER A 24 -12.73 4.95 9.65
CA SER A 24 -12.38 4.33 8.37
C SER A 24 -11.36 5.16 7.59
N ILE A 25 -11.56 6.48 7.50
CA ILE A 25 -10.62 7.42 6.86
C ILE A 25 -9.28 7.42 7.61
N GLY A 26 -9.29 7.47 8.94
CA GLY A 26 -8.07 7.43 9.74
C GLY A 26 -7.24 6.17 9.49
N LEU A 27 -7.88 5.01 9.46
CA LEU A 27 -7.23 3.73 9.15
C LEU A 27 -6.69 3.72 7.71
N PHE A 28 -7.46 4.22 6.74
CA PHE A 28 -7.00 4.34 5.36
C PHE A 28 -5.74 5.21 5.24
N CYS A 29 -5.68 6.35 5.94
CA CYS A 29 -4.50 7.21 5.98
C CYS A 29 -3.28 6.53 6.59
N VAL A 30 -3.45 5.70 7.64
CA VAL A 30 -2.35 4.89 8.20
C VAL A 30 -1.85 3.89 7.17
N GLN A 31 -2.75 3.17 6.50
CA GLN A 31 -2.40 2.23 5.43
C GLN A 31 -1.65 2.90 4.27
N LEU A 32 -1.94 4.18 3.97
CA LEU A 32 -1.19 4.94 2.96
C LEU A 32 0.24 5.27 3.39
N GLN A 33 0.50 5.43 4.69
CA GLN A 33 1.86 5.71 5.17
C GLN A 33 2.78 4.51 4.98
N ASP A 34 2.24 3.28 5.05
CA ASP A 34 2.96 2.03 4.82
C ASP A 34 3.69 2.00 3.46
N ILE A 35 3.15 2.70 2.44
CA ILE A 35 3.74 2.76 1.11
C ILE A 35 5.17 3.29 1.14
N ASN A 36 5.46 4.27 1.99
CA ASN A 36 6.80 4.83 2.11
C ASN A 36 7.78 3.81 2.67
N THR A 37 7.36 3.05 3.68
CA THR A 37 8.17 1.97 4.26
C THR A 37 8.38 0.83 3.26
N PHE A 38 7.33 0.43 2.55
CA PHE A 38 7.44 -0.58 1.48
C PHE A 38 8.38 -0.11 0.37
N LYS A 39 8.29 1.15 -0.07
CA LYS A 39 9.18 1.75 -1.05
C LYS A 39 10.65 1.71 -0.62
N GLN A 40 10.93 2.01 0.65
CA GLN A 40 12.28 1.89 1.21
C GLN A 40 12.78 0.44 1.16
N GLN A 41 11.93 -0.53 1.47
CA GLN A 41 12.31 -1.94 1.38
C GLN A 41 12.59 -2.36 -0.07
N VAL A 42 11.80 -1.92 -1.03
CA VAL A 42 12.02 -2.20 -2.46
C VAL A 42 13.38 -1.63 -2.89
N ASN A 43 13.66 -0.37 -2.56
CA ASN A 43 14.96 0.26 -2.83
C ASN A 43 16.11 -0.55 -2.23
N TYR A 44 15.99 -0.95 -0.97
CA TYR A 44 17.00 -1.74 -0.30
C TYR A 44 17.27 -3.09 -0.99
N GLN A 45 16.23 -3.77 -1.48
CA GLN A 45 16.41 -5.01 -2.23
C GLN A 45 17.10 -4.76 -3.58
N ILE A 46 16.72 -3.69 -4.30
CA ILE A 46 17.37 -3.30 -5.56
C ILE A 46 18.86 -3.00 -5.33
N GLU A 47 19.19 -2.20 -4.32
CA GLU A 47 20.55 -1.83 -3.97
C GLU A 47 21.40 -3.05 -3.61
N ARG A 48 20.85 -3.99 -2.82
CA ARG A 48 21.56 -5.17 -2.31
C ARG A 48 21.55 -6.39 -3.20
N LYS A 49 20.71 -6.44 -4.23
CA LYS A 49 20.67 -7.53 -5.22
C LYS A 49 21.10 -7.09 -6.62
N GLY A 50 21.32 -5.79 -6.81
CA GLY A 50 21.85 -5.21 -8.04
C GLY A 50 20.78 -5.12 -9.12
N GLY A 51 19.55 -4.75 -8.74
CA GLY A 51 18.38 -4.73 -9.60
C GLY A 51 17.20 -5.53 -9.04
N LEU A 52 16.09 -5.53 -9.78
CA LEU A 52 14.90 -6.34 -9.52
C LEU A 52 15.11 -7.79 -9.96
N THR A 53 16.18 -8.43 -9.50
CA THR A 53 16.44 -9.86 -9.77
C THR A 53 15.30 -10.73 -9.26
N THR A 54 15.19 -11.98 -9.73
CA THR A 54 14.17 -12.93 -9.24
C THR A 54 14.21 -13.07 -7.71
N GLU A 55 15.39 -13.14 -7.10
CA GLU A 55 15.52 -13.21 -5.64
C GLU A 55 15.04 -11.91 -4.96
N ALA A 56 15.29 -10.75 -5.58
CA ALA A 56 14.81 -9.47 -5.06
C ALA A 56 13.28 -9.38 -5.11
N VAL A 57 12.68 -9.78 -6.23
CA VAL A 57 11.22 -9.79 -6.43
C VAL A 57 10.57 -10.75 -5.43
N GLU A 58 11.08 -11.99 -5.30
CA GLU A 58 10.58 -12.95 -4.31
C GLU A 58 10.67 -12.41 -2.87
N ALA A 59 11.77 -11.72 -2.52
CA ALA A 59 11.93 -11.10 -1.21
C ALA A 59 10.94 -9.95 -0.98
N ILE A 60 10.68 -9.13 -2.00
CA ILE A 60 9.70 -8.03 -1.96
C ILE A 60 8.29 -8.59 -1.81
N ASP A 61 7.91 -9.58 -2.61
CA ASP A 61 6.59 -10.21 -2.57
C ASP A 61 6.34 -10.90 -1.23
N LYS A 62 7.35 -11.61 -0.71
CA LYS A 62 7.28 -12.18 0.64
C LYS A 62 7.12 -11.12 1.72
N TYR A 63 7.83 -10.00 1.60
CA TYR A 63 7.71 -8.88 2.54
C TYR A 63 6.30 -8.27 2.50
N SER A 64 5.73 -8.09 1.30
CA SER A 64 4.35 -7.65 1.10
C SER A 64 3.34 -8.60 1.74
N ALA A 65 3.46 -9.90 1.45
CA ALA A 65 2.57 -10.93 1.99
C ALA A 65 2.62 -11.02 3.53
N THR A 66 3.82 -10.85 4.12
CA THR A 66 4.01 -11.04 5.57
C THR A 66 3.61 -9.81 6.39
N ASN A 67 3.88 -8.60 5.89
CA ASN A 67 3.72 -7.38 6.68
C ASN A 67 2.49 -6.55 6.29
N TYR A 68 1.95 -6.81 5.09
CA TYR A 68 0.91 -5.98 4.50
C TYR A 68 -0.19 -6.80 3.83
N ASP A 69 -0.36 -8.08 4.18
CA ASP A 69 -1.36 -9.00 3.61
C ASP A 69 -1.36 -9.04 2.07
N GLY A 70 -0.20 -8.83 1.45
CA GLY A 70 -0.06 -8.89 -0.01
C GLY A 70 -0.64 -7.67 -0.74
N ARG A 71 -0.93 -6.57 -0.04
CA ARG A 71 -1.52 -5.35 -0.61
C ARG A 71 -0.63 -4.64 -1.63
N PHE A 72 0.67 -4.97 -1.70
CA PHE A 72 1.62 -4.32 -2.60
C PHE A 72 2.24 -5.29 -3.59
N THR A 73 2.34 -4.87 -4.85
CA THR A 73 3.10 -5.55 -5.92
C THR A 73 3.96 -4.56 -6.70
N ILE A 74 4.97 -5.06 -7.41
CA ILE A 74 5.90 -4.23 -8.20
C ILE A 74 5.73 -4.50 -9.70
N GLU A 75 5.73 -3.42 -10.47
CA GLU A 75 5.86 -3.44 -11.93
C GLU A 75 7.10 -2.63 -12.35
N SER A 76 7.86 -3.13 -13.33
CA SER A 76 9.03 -2.45 -13.91
C SER A 76 9.38 -3.11 -15.24
N ASP A 77 9.97 -2.35 -16.17
CA ASP A 77 10.51 -2.88 -17.43
C ASP A 77 11.75 -3.76 -17.20
N GLN A 78 12.41 -3.60 -16.05
CA GLN A 78 13.61 -4.35 -15.64
C GLN A 78 13.27 -5.45 -14.61
N LEU A 79 12.02 -5.92 -14.57
CA LEU A 79 11.61 -6.99 -13.66
C LEU A 79 12.36 -8.30 -13.96
N ASN A 80 12.79 -8.98 -12.90
CA ASN A 80 13.60 -10.20 -12.93
C ASN A 80 15.00 -10.03 -13.55
N GLN A 81 15.51 -8.80 -13.66
CA GLN A 81 16.80 -8.51 -14.26
C GLN A 81 17.81 -8.02 -13.24
N LYS A 82 19.06 -8.49 -13.39
CA LYS A 82 20.23 -7.89 -12.74
C LYS A 82 20.77 -6.81 -13.66
N VAL A 83 21.04 -5.64 -13.11
CA VAL A 83 21.54 -4.47 -13.84
C VAL A 83 22.95 -4.13 -13.39
N SER A 84 23.62 -3.26 -14.15
CA SER A 84 25.00 -2.88 -13.85
C SER A 84 25.09 -1.99 -12.61
N TYR A 85 26.26 -1.95 -11.97
CA TYR A 85 26.51 -0.99 -10.89
C TYR A 85 26.24 0.45 -11.34
N GLY A 86 25.48 1.20 -10.56
CA GLY A 86 25.14 2.60 -10.85
C GLY A 86 24.02 2.79 -11.86
N GLU A 87 23.45 1.71 -12.39
CA GLU A 87 22.26 1.79 -13.25
C GLU A 87 21.03 2.12 -12.41
N GLU A 88 20.18 3.01 -12.93
CA GLU A 88 18.90 3.37 -12.32
C GLU A 88 17.82 2.36 -12.70
N ILE A 89 16.97 2.04 -11.73
CA ILE A 89 15.80 1.17 -11.90
C ILE A 89 14.57 1.97 -11.51
N ASP A 90 13.75 2.27 -12.51
CA ASP A 90 12.41 2.81 -12.31
C ASP A 90 11.41 1.68 -12.09
N TYR A 91 10.52 1.86 -11.12
CA TYR A 91 9.48 0.90 -10.80
C TYR A 91 8.21 1.57 -10.31
N THR A 92 7.09 0.87 -10.43
CA THR A 92 5.79 1.29 -9.92
C THR A 92 5.29 0.28 -8.89
N ILE A 93 4.97 0.75 -7.69
CA ILE A 93 4.23 -0.01 -6.68
C ILE A 93 2.76 0.07 -7.02
N LYS A 94 2.11 -1.07 -7.24
CA LYS A 94 0.66 -1.20 -7.27
C LYS A 94 0.19 -1.55 -5.87
N ALA A 95 -0.69 -0.73 -5.31
CA ALA A 95 -1.26 -0.91 -3.99
C ALA A 95 -2.77 -1.14 -4.11
N THR A 96 -3.28 -2.20 -3.48
CA THR A 96 -4.71 -2.44 -3.30
C THR A 96 -5.04 -2.29 -1.83
N ILE A 97 -5.64 -1.16 -1.46
CA ILE A 97 -5.87 -0.78 -0.06
C ILE A 97 -7.35 -0.98 0.29
N PRO A 98 -7.67 -1.88 1.24
CA PRO A 98 -9.04 -2.09 1.68
C PRO A 98 -9.55 -0.93 2.54
N ILE A 99 -10.79 -0.51 2.28
CA ILE A 99 -11.49 0.43 3.15
C ILE A 99 -12.07 -0.36 4.32
N GLN A 100 -11.50 -0.18 5.51
CA GLN A 100 -11.97 -0.88 6.70
C GLN A 100 -13.28 -0.28 7.22
N ILE A 101 -14.06 -1.08 7.95
CA ILE A 101 -15.33 -0.71 8.63
C ILE A 101 -16.51 -0.49 7.67
N LEU A 102 -16.31 0.20 6.55
CA LEU A 102 -17.35 0.46 5.57
C LEU A 102 -17.36 -0.60 4.46
N PRO A 103 -18.52 -1.05 3.97
CA PRO A 103 -18.62 -2.02 2.88
C PRO A 103 -18.39 -1.35 1.52
N LEU A 104 -17.20 -0.79 1.33
CA LEU A 104 -16.77 -0.13 0.10
C LEU A 104 -15.72 -0.98 -0.63
N PRO A 105 -15.63 -0.87 -1.96
CA PRO A 105 -14.61 -1.59 -2.72
C PRO A 105 -13.20 -1.12 -2.36
N ASP A 106 -12.23 -2.01 -2.53
CA ASP A 106 -10.81 -1.69 -2.34
C ASP A 106 -10.35 -0.61 -3.32
N VAL A 107 -9.41 0.21 -2.87
CA VAL A 107 -8.85 1.31 -3.65
C VAL A 107 -7.53 0.87 -4.27
N ALA A 108 -7.48 0.82 -5.61
CA ALA A 108 -6.25 0.58 -6.35
C ALA A 108 -5.50 1.90 -6.59
N LEU A 109 -4.22 1.94 -6.19
CA LEU A 109 -3.34 3.11 -6.30
C LEU A 109 -1.99 2.69 -6.92
N SER A 110 -1.30 3.65 -7.53
CA SER A 110 0.02 3.43 -8.12
C SER A 110 1.01 4.48 -7.64
N PHE A 111 2.20 4.05 -7.24
CA PHE A 111 3.25 4.93 -6.71
C PHE A 111 4.57 4.66 -7.42
N ASN A 112 5.18 5.70 -7.96
CA ASN A 112 6.47 5.57 -8.65
C ASN A 112 7.63 5.58 -7.65
N GLY A 113 8.65 4.80 -7.96
CA GLY A 113 9.93 4.76 -7.28
C GLY A 113 11.08 4.66 -8.27
N ASN A 114 12.24 5.08 -7.80
CA ASN A 114 13.52 4.96 -8.50
C ASN A 114 14.56 4.57 -7.45
N SER A 115 15.44 3.65 -7.82
CA SER A 115 16.57 3.22 -7.01
C SER A 115 17.76 2.90 -7.92
N VAL A 116 18.95 2.73 -7.34
CA VAL A 116 20.19 2.51 -8.06
C VAL A 116 20.83 1.21 -7.60
N SER A 117 21.35 0.42 -8.54
CA SER A 117 22.12 -0.77 -8.22
C SER A 117 23.45 -0.42 -7.56
N GLN A 118 23.73 -0.98 -6.37
CA GLN A 118 24.96 -0.74 -5.61
C GLN A 118 25.93 -1.94 -5.61
N ILE A 119 25.62 -3.01 -6.34
CA ILE A 119 26.51 -4.17 -6.46
C ILE A 119 27.42 -4.02 -7.65
N ARG A 120 28.72 -4.15 -7.40
CA ARG A 120 29.79 -4.21 -8.41
C ARG A 120 29.98 -5.62 -8.94
#